data_AF-A0A955CPG6-F1
#
_entry.id   AF-A0A955CPG6-F1
#
_cell.length_a   1.000
_cell.length_b   1.000
_cell.length_c   1.000
_cell.angle_alpha   90.00
_cell.angle_beta   90.00
_cell.angle_gamma   90.00
#
_symmetry.space_group_name_H-M   'P 1'
#
loop_
_entity.id
_entity.type
_entity.pdbx_description
1 polymer ?
#
loop_
_entity_poly.entity_id
_entity_poly.type
_entity_poly.pdbx_seq_one_letter_code
_entity_poly.pdbx_strand_id
1 'polypeptide(L)'
;HEFVVSPNAGHGSLGQGVDYAALRFLANHLGIGDRFCEADVNIDGRLTPADLSAWIAAFNSGGPPCDQNGDGLCSPADFSAWVAKFNRGC
;
A
#
# COMPACT_ATOMS: atom_id res chain seq x y z
N HIS A 1 -20.46 -7.64 27.97
CA HIS A 1 -20.69 -8.20 26.64
C HIS A 1 -19.44 -7.94 25.83
N GLU A 2 -18.57 -8.95 25.82
CA GLU A 2 -17.21 -8.94 25.30
C GLU A 2 -17.27 -9.35 23.82
N PHE A 3 -16.71 -8.53 22.93
CA PHE A 3 -16.59 -8.89 21.52
C PHE A 3 -15.30 -9.70 21.36
N VAL A 4 -15.44 -11.01 21.46
CA VAL A 4 -14.39 -11.98 21.16
C VAL A 4 -14.21 -12.02 19.64
N VAL A 5 -13.05 -11.56 19.16
CA VAL A 5 -12.59 -11.87 17.80
C VAL A 5 -11.38 -12.79 17.95
N SER A 6 -11.56 -14.04 17.53
CA SER A 6 -10.61 -15.13 17.72
C SER A 6 -9.23 -14.86 17.12
N PRO A 7 -8.18 -15.46 17.72
CA PRO A 7 -6.79 -15.35 17.29
C PRO A 7 -6.51 -16.33 16.13
N ASN A 8 -5.54 -16.00 15.28
CA ASN A 8 -4.91 -16.85 14.26
C ASN A 8 -5.53 -16.86 12.86
N ALA A 9 -5.15 -15.89 12.05
CA ALA A 9 -4.71 -16.16 10.68
C ALA A 9 -3.19 -15.89 10.66
N GLY A 10 -2.41 -16.98 10.66
CA GLY A 10 -0.98 -16.93 10.93
C GLY A 10 -0.20 -16.12 9.88
N HIS A 11 0.71 -15.28 10.33
CA HIS A 11 1.88 -14.83 9.58
C HIS A 11 3.08 -14.85 10.53
N GLY A 12 4.18 -15.42 10.04
CA GLY A 12 5.33 -15.82 10.83
C GLY A 12 5.97 -14.71 11.65
N SER A 13 6.37 -15.10 12.86
CA SER A 13 7.18 -14.33 13.79
C SER A 13 8.51 -13.92 13.15
N LEU A 14 8.77 -12.62 13.04
CA LEU A 14 10.13 -12.11 13.12
C LEU A 14 10.34 -11.72 14.58
N GLY A 15 11.21 -12.46 15.26
CA GLY A 15 11.49 -12.29 16.67
C GLY A 15 12.22 -10.97 16.96
N GLN A 16 11.48 -9.92 17.27
CA GLN A 16 11.89 -8.77 18.09
C GLN A 16 10.59 -8.22 18.71
N GLY A 17 10.56 -7.94 20.01
CA GLY A 17 9.36 -7.61 20.80
C GLY A 17 8.74 -6.23 20.51
N VAL A 18 8.45 -5.94 19.25
CA VAL A 18 7.60 -4.82 18.84
C VAL A 18 6.22 -5.38 18.55
N ASP A 19 5.23 -4.96 19.33
CA ASP A 19 3.85 -5.27 19.03
C ASP A 19 3.50 -4.62 17.68
N TYR A 20 3.29 -5.43 16.65
CA TYR A 20 2.99 -4.94 15.31
C TYR A 20 1.68 -4.13 15.28
N ALA A 21 0.77 -4.32 16.22
CA ALA A 21 -0.41 -3.48 16.36
C ALA A 21 -0.03 -2.09 16.90
N ALA A 22 0.92 -2.00 17.84
CA ALA A 22 1.46 -0.71 18.30
C ALA A 22 2.21 0.05 17.19
N LEU A 23 3.02 -0.65 16.39
CA LEU A 23 3.66 -0.07 15.21
C LEU A 23 2.64 0.39 14.15
N ARG A 24 1.57 -0.38 13.93
CA ARG A 24 0.47 0.01 13.02
C ARG A 24 -0.34 1.20 13.54
N PHE A 25 -0.60 1.27 14.84
CA PHE A 25 -1.30 2.40 15.46
C PHE A 25 -0.50 3.71 15.33
N LEU A 26 0.81 3.64 15.62
CA LEU A 26 1.72 4.78 15.45
C LEU A 26 1.89 5.13 13.97
N ALA A 27 1.94 4.15 13.08
CA ALA A 27 1.99 4.41 11.65
C ALA A 27 0.75 5.18 11.17
N ASN A 28 -0.47 4.74 11.50
CA ASN A 28 -1.69 5.46 11.12
C ASN A 28 -1.76 6.88 11.72
N HIS A 29 -1.31 7.07 12.97
CA HIS A 29 -1.35 8.39 13.63
C HIS A 29 -0.26 9.36 13.15
N LEU A 30 0.82 8.84 12.55
CA LEU A 30 1.90 9.64 11.95
C LEU A 30 1.74 9.80 10.42
N GLY A 31 0.64 9.32 9.82
CA GLY A 31 0.45 9.32 8.36
C GLY A 31 1.33 8.32 7.60
N ILE A 32 1.88 7.33 8.30
CA ILE A 32 2.72 6.25 7.77
C ILE A 32 1.91 4.97 7.53
N GLY A 33 0.69 4.88 8.07
CA GLY A 33 -0.17 3.69 8.00
C GLY A 33 -1.11 3.67 6.79
N ASP A 34 -1.20 4.76 6.05
CA ASP A 34 -1.85 4.81 4.73
C ASP A 34 -0.85 4.63 3.58
N ARG A 35 0.46 4.63 3.90
CA ARG A 35 1.54 4.25 2.95
C ARG A 35 1.51 2.76 2.57
N PHE A 36 0.54 2.00 3.07
CA PHE A 36 0.31 0.63 2.63
C PHE A 36 -0.57 0.56 1.37
N CYS A 37 -1.11 1.69 0.90
CA CYS A 37 -1.70 1.78 -0.42
C CYS A 37 -0.61 1.93 -1.47
N GLU A 38 -0.21 0.84 -2.13
CA GLU A 38 0.72 0.93 -3.27
C GLU A 38 0.15 1.74 -4.46
N ALA A 39 -1.18 1.95 -4.49
CA ALA A 39 -1.83 2.80 -5.47
C ALA A 39 -1.87 4.30 -5.10
N ASP A 40 -1.51 4.69 -3.88
CA ASP A 40 -1.27 6.08 -3.45
C ASP A 40 0.15 6.47 -3.88
N VAL A 41 0.28 6.84 -5.15
CA VAL A 41 1.58 7.07 -5.80
C VAL A 41 2.15 8.45 -5.45
N ASN A 42 1.29 9.41 -5.08
CA ASN A 42 1.75 10.72 -4.65
C ASN A 42 2.06 10.80 -3.14
N ILE A 43 1.67 9.76 -2.38
CA ILE A 43 1.93 9.57 -0.95
C ILE A 43 1.32 10.71 -0.11
N ASP A 44 0.11 11.15 -0.50
CA ASP A 44 -0.65 12.16 0.23
C ASP A 44 -1.64 11.57 1.25
N GLY A 45 -1.72 10.24 1.32
CA GLY A 45 -2.63 9.52 2.21
C GLY A 45 -4.08 9.60 1.74
N ARG A 46 -4.31 9.70 0.43
CA ARG A 46 -5.64 9.65 -0.17
C ARG A 46 -5.60 9.01 -1.54
N LEU A 47 -6.20 7.82 -1.65
CA LEU A 47 -6.43 7.19 -2.93
C LEU A 47 -7.46 7.97 -3.77
N THR A 48 -6.97 8.76 -4.72
CA THR A 48 -7.75 9.67 -5.56
C THR A 48 -7.27 9.66 -7.02
N PRO A 49 -7.99 10.30 -7.96
CA PRO A 49 -7.48 10.48 -9.32
C PRO A 49 -6.13 11.25 -9.41
N ALA A 50 -5.69 11.93 -8.34
CA ALA A 50 -4.36 12.54 -8.30
C ALA A 50 -3.24 11.49 -8.34
N ASP A 51 -3.48 10.29 -7.79
CA ASP A 51 -2.53 9.18 -7.84
C ASP A 51 -2.32 8.62 -9.23
N LEU A 52 -3.37 8.60 -10.05
CA LEU A 52 -3.23 8.24 -11.46
C LEU A 52 -2.29 9.20 -12.17
N SER A 53 -2.38 10.50 -11.88
CA SER A 53 -1.49 11.49 -12.48
C SER A 53 -0.04 11.28 -12.04
N ALA A 54 0.19 10.94 -10.77
CA ALA A 54 1.51 10.62 -10.26
C ALA A 54 2.06 9.31 -10.85
N TRP A 55 1.21 8.30 -11.02
CA TRP A 55 1.57 7.04 -11.70
C TRP A 55 1.95 7.28 -13.17
N ILE A 56 1.22 8.09 -13.91
CA ILE A 56 1.56 8.46 -15.31
C ILE A 56 2.94 9.15 -15.35
N ALA A 57 3.23 10.04 -14.40
CA ALA A 57 4.54 10.69 -14.32
C ALA A 57 5.67 9.68 -14.03
N ALA A 58 5.43 8.73 -13.12
CA ALA A 58 6.37 7.64 -12.84
C ALA A 58 6.58 6.74 -14.06
N PHE A 59 5.51 6.36 -14.77
CA PHE A 59 5.56 5.56 -15.99
C PHE A 59 6.40 6.23 -17.09
N ASN A 60 6.17 7.52 -17.35
CA ASN A 60 6.90 8.28 -18.37
C ASN A 60 8.39 8.49 -18.03
N SER A 61 8.74 8.48 -16.75
CA SER A 61 10.13 8.64 -16.28
C SER A 61 10.84 7.33 -16.01
N GLY A 62 10.14 6.19 -16.13
CA GLY A 62 10.68 4.88 -15.72
C GLY A 62 10.94 4.80 -14.21
N GLY A 63 10.19 5.56 -13.41
CA GLY A 63 10.39 5.68 -11.97
C GLY A 63 9.83 4.48 -11.19
N PRO A 64 10.42 4.11 -10.04
CA PRO A 64 10.01 2.94 -9.26
C PRO A 64 8.50 2.81 -8.95
N PRO A 65 7.73 3.89 -8.69
CA PRO A 65 6.29 3.78 -8.41
C PRO A 65 5.43 3.28 -9.60
N CYS A 66 6.02 3.18 -10.80
CA CYS A 66 5.35 2.62 -11.97
C CYS A 66 5.07 1.12 -11.80
N ASP A 67 5.93 0.39 -11.08
CA ASP A 67 5.99 -1.07 -11.03
C ASP A 67 5.00 -1.54 -9.97
N GLN A 68 3.77 -1.74 -10.43
CA GLN A 68 2.62 -2.02 -9.59
C GLN A 68 2.37 -3.53 -9.51
N ASN A 69 2.97 -4.33 -10.38
CA ASN A 69 2.90 -5.78 -10.28
C ASN A 69 4.13 -6.42 -9.62
N GLY A 70 5.21 -5.66 -9.39
CA GLY A 70 6.43 -6.07 -8.71
C GLY A 70 7.36 -6.92 -9.58
N ASP A 71 7.26 -6.83 -10.91
CA ASP A 71 8.07 -7.62 -11.85
C ASP A 71 9.40 -6.95 -12.24
N GLY A 72 9.65 -5.74 -11.75
CA GLY A 72 10.85 -4.96 -12.01
C GLY A 72 10.84 -4.17 -13.31
N LEU A 73 9.71 -4.12 -14.03
CA LEU A 73 9.55 -3.38 -15.29
C LEU A 73 8.41 -2.36 -15.18
N CYS A 74 8.62 -1.14 -15.68
CA CYS A 74 7.51 -0.23 -15.98
C CYS A 74 6.85 -0.65 -17.29
N SER A 75 5.72 -1.35 -17.23
CA SER A 75 5.03 -1.88 -18.39
C SER A 75 3.54 -1.55 -18.39
N PRO A 76 2.83 -1.71 -19.52
CA PRO A 76 1.37 -1.59 -19.53
C PRO A 76 0.65 -2.60 -18.61
N ALA A 77 1.30 -3.69 -18.19
CA ALA A 77 0.73 -4.65 -17.24
C ALA A 77 0.53 -4.00 -15.86
N ASP A 78 1.37 -3.04 -15.50
CA ASP A 78 1.31 -2.30 -14.24
C ASP A 78 0.07 -1.42 -14.12
N PHE A 79 -0.44 -0.89 -15.24
CA PHE A 79 -1.68 -0.15 -15.23
C PHE A 79 -2.85 -1.02 -14.74
N SER A 80 -2.90 -2.28 -15.18
CA SER A 80 -3.93 -3.22 -14.74
C SER A 80 -3.80 -3.55 -13.26
N ALA A 81 -2.56 -3.68 -12.76
CA ALA A 81 -2.29 -3.86 -11.33
C ALA A 81 -2.70 -2.64 -10.50
N TRP A 82 -2.39 -1.42 -10.97
CA TRP A 82 -2.81 -0.18 -10.35
C TRP A 82 -4.33 -0.06 -10.28
N VAL A 83 -5.05 -0.31 -11.38
CA VAL A 83 -6.53 -0.29 -11.40
C VAL A 83 -7.12 -1.30 -10.42
N ALA A 84 -6.54 -2.50 -10.33
CA ALA A 84 -6.98 -3.51 -9.38
C ALA A 84 -6.82 -3.04 -7.93
N LYS A 85 -5.71 -2.37 -7.59
CA LYS A 85 -5.48 -1.79 -6.26
C LYS A 85 -6.39 -0.58 -6.00
N PHE A 86 -6.56 0.29 -6.98
CA PHE A 86 -7.45 1.46 -6.89
C PHE A 86 -8.90 1.04 -6.60
N ASN A 87 -9.41 0.05 -7.33
CA ASN A 87 -10.77 -0.45 -7.15
C ASN A 87 -10.96 -1.24 -5.84
N ARG A 88 -9.87 -1.75 -5.26
CA ARG A 88 -9.89 -2.33 -3.91
C ARG A 88 -9.95 -1.26 -2.82
N GLY A 89 -9.69 0.01 -3.16
CA GLY A 89 -9.74 1.14 -2.24
C GLY A 89 -8.47 1.30 -1.40
N CYS A 90 -7.39 0.61 -1.81
CA CYS A 90 -6.33 0.14 -0.92
C CYS A 90 -6.83 -0.89 0.11
#